data_AF-A0A969S9B8-F1
#
_entry.id   AF-A0A969S9B8-F1
#
_cell.length_a   1.000
_cell.length_b   1.000
_cell.length_c   1.000
_cell.angle_alpha   90.00
_cell.angle_beta   90.00
_cell.angle_gamma   90.00
#
_symmetry.space_group_name_H-M   'P 1'
#
loop_
_entity.id
_entity.type
_entity.pdbx_description
1 polymer ?
#
loop_
_entity_poly.entity_id
_entity_poly.type
_entity_poly.pdbx_seq_one_letter_code
_entity_poly.pdbx_strand_id
1 'polypeptide(L)'
;MSWSPVAFGVAVTPNAIAPEVLPARTLTVGIKEFQPFVFLPEGNQPAYGYSIDLWNAIAEQQNLETRFVPYPSVPALLQAVRSGQVDAAIAGLSITSDRLKTNLGFSYPFYQSGLQLMVKRQQAGGLARAFGILGNILGNWDSLRALLLVLGSSALVGAMVWAIEHPHNEHFRPSPCEAWGRAFGLPLSPSGLLATAMWFRLAFSLAASLRFGWGSVFLLWRILLLR
;
A
#
# COMPACT_ATOMS: atom_id res chain seq x y z
N MET A 1 -12.08 53.61 37.46
CA MET A 1 -11.54 52.49 36.66
C MET A 1 -11.55 52.92 35.20
N SER A 2 -10.45 53.48 34.71
CA SER A 2 -10.25 53.84 33.30
C SER A 2 -9.23 52.87 32.70
N TRP A 3 -9.63 52.11 31.69
CA TRP A 3 -8.73 51.26 30.93
C TRP A 3 -8.17 52.05 29.75
N SER A 4 -6.85 52.22 29.70
CA SER A 4 -6.15 52.68 28.49
C SER A 4 -5.62 51.45 27.76
N PRO A 5 -5.90 51.26 26.45
CA PRO A 5 -5.25 50.21 25.69
C PRO A 5 -3.83 50.66 25.34
N VAL A 6 -2.83 49.90 25.79
CA VAL A 6 -1.45 50.04 25.31
C VAL A 6 -1.37 49.29 23.98
N ALA A 7 -1.26 50.03 22.87
CA ALA A 7 -0.99 49.46 21.57
C ALA A 7 0.50 49.10 21.48
N PHE A 8 0.82 47.81 21.44
CA PHE A 8 2.15 47.33 21.07
C PHE A 8 2.27 47.32 19.54
N GLY A 9 2.81 48.41 18.98
CA GLY A 9 3.26 48.44 17.59
C GLY A 9 4.65 47.82 17.50
N VAL A 10 4.77 46.60 16.95
CA VAL A 10 6.06 46.09 16.48
C VAL A 10 6.36 46.77 15.15
N ALA A 11 7.29 47.73 15.16
CA ALA A 11 7.86 48.26 13.94
C ALA A 11 8.75 47.17 13.32
N VAL A 12 8.19 46.42 12.35
CA VAL A 12 9.00 45.58 11.47
C VAL A 12 9.70 46.53 10.50
N THR A 13 10.93 46.93 10.83
CA THR A 13 11.82 47.47 9.81
C THR A 13 12.04 46.37 8.78
N PRO A 14 11.81 46.60 7.48
CA PRO A 14 12.12 45.64 6.43
C PRO A 14 13.63 45.66 6.23
N ASN A 15 14.39 45.18 7.23
CA ASN A 15 15.79 44.91 7.04
C ASN A 15 15.83 43.59 6.27
N ALA A 16 15.97 43.74 4.95
CA ALA A 16 16.16 42.65 4.03
C ALA A 16 17.21 41.69 4.61
N ILE A 17 16.80 40.44 4.81
CA ILE A 17 17.75 39.33 4.83
C ILE A 17 18.23 39.22 3.38
N ALA A 18 19.17 40.08 2.99
CA ALA A 18 19.94 39.83 1.79
C ALA A 18 20.68 38.50 2.04
N PRO A 19 20.60 37.51 1.13
CA PRO A 19 21.42 36.32 1.26
C PRO A 19 22.87 36.79 1.32
N GLU A 20 23.52 36.53 2.45
CA GLU A 20 24.95 36.75 2.60
C GLU A 20 25.62 35.85 1.57
N VAL A 21 26.09 36.45 0.47
CA VAL A 21 26.86 35.74 -0.56
C VAL A 21 28.22 35.46 0.07
N LEU A 22 28.29 34.37 0.82
CA LEU A 22 29.55 33.83 1.30
C LEU A 22 30.44 33.56 0.07
N PRO A 23 31.75 33.89 0.13
CA PRO A 23 32.66 33.54 -0.95
C PRO A 23 32.54 32.05 -1.25
N ALA A 24 32.58 31.68 -2.54
CA ALA A 24 32.43 30.31 -3.02
C ALA A 24 33.36 29.37 -2.23
N ARG A 25 32.80 28.71 -1.21
CA ARG A 25 33.54 27.82 -0.33
C ARG A 25 33.46 26.44 -0.95
N THR A 26 34.58 25.94 -1.45
CA THR A 26 34.68 24.55 -1.87
C THR A 26 34.46 23.65 -0.66
N LEU A 27 33.39 22.87 -0.67
CA LEU A 27 33.07 21.90 0.36
C LEU A 27 33.69 20.54 0.03
N THR A 28 34.38 19.96 1.00
CA THR A 28 34.88 18.59 0.90
C THR A 28 33.84 17.63 1.47
N VAL A 29 33.31 16.76 0.62
CA VAL A 29 32.22 15.84 0.98
C VAL A 29 32.74 14.42 0.96
N GLY A 30 32.76 13.78 2.12
CA GLY A 30 33.14 12.38 2.24
C GLY A 30 32.03 11.47 1.72
N ILE A 31 32.37 10.49 0.89
CA ILE A 31 31.42 9.53 0.32
C ILE A 31 31.84 8.09 0.59
N LYS A 32 30.87 7.18 0.63
CA LYS A 32 31.12 5.74 0.67
C LYS A 32 30.22 5.03 -0.32
N GLU A 33 30.77 4.05 -1.04
CA GLU A 33 29.99 3.17 -1.91
C GLU A 33 28.83 2.51 -1.17
N PHE A 34 27.64 2.68 -1.76
CA PHE A 34 26.38 2.12 -1.30
C PHE A 34 25.38 2.11 -2.46
N GLN A 35 25.34 1.04 -3.24
CA GLN A 35 24.49 0.96 -4.43
C GLN A 35 23.00 0.81 -4.06
N PRO A 36 22.07 1.41 -4.82
CA PRO A 36 22.26 2.25 -6.02
C PRO A 36 22.43 3.76 -5.72
N PHE A 37 22.73 4.13 -4.47
CA PHE A 37 22.77 5.52 -4.01
C PHE A 37 24.10 6.21 -4.30
N VAL A 38 25.21 5.50 -4.17
CA VAL A 38 26.57 5.98 -4.48
C VAL A 38 27.33 4.84 -5.16
N PHE A 39 27.72 5.07 -6.41
CA PHE A 39 28.62 4.25 -7.18
C PHE A 39 30.00 4.89 -7.19
N LEU A 40 31.04 4.09 -6.93
CA LEU A 40 32.44 4.48 -7.05
C LEU A 40 33.05 3.72 -8.24
N PRO A 41 33.03 4.27 -9.45
CA PRO A 41 33.63 3.62 -10.61
C PRO A 41 35.16 3.49 -10.44
N GLU A 42 35.74 2.48 -11.07
CA GLU A 42 37.20 2.32 -11.11
C GLU A 42 37.86 3.40 -11.99
N GLY A 43 39.07 3.80 -11.62
CA GLY A 43 39.83 4.84 -12.32
C GLY A 43 39.43 6.27 -11.94
N ASN A 44 39.68 7.23 -12.84
CA ASN A 44 39.44 8.66 -12.60
C ASN A 44 38.00 9.11 -12.93
N GLN A 45 37.04 8.18 -12.98
CA GLN A 45 35.64 8.54 -13.22
C GLN A 45 35.00 9.15 -11.97
N PRO A 46 34.15 10.17 -12.10
CA PRO A 46 33.46 10.76 -10.97
C PRO A 46 32.47 9.77 -10.35
N ALA A 47 32.29 9.86 -9.04
CA ALA A 47 31.21 9.14 -8.36
C ALA A 47 29.84 9.58 -8.92
N TYR A 48 28.89 8.66 -8.96
CA TYR A 48 27.54 8.92 -9.47
C TYR A 48 26.49 8.13 -8.67
N GLY A 49 25.21 8.39 -8.93
CA GLY A 49 24.09 7.73 -8.28
C GLY A 49 23.19 8.69 -7.52
N TYR A 50 22.07 8.18 -7.00
CA TYR A 50 20.99 9.00 -6.48
C TYR A 50 21.42 10.05 -5.44
N SER A 51 22.29 9.67 -4.50
CA SER A 51 22.73 10.60 -3.44
C SER A 51 23.74 11.63 -3.93
N ILE A 52 24.51 11.30 -4.97
CA ILE A 52 25.44 12.24 -5.61
C ILE A 52 24.64 13.28 -6.42
N ASP A 53 23.66 12.82 -7.20
CA ASP A 53 22.79 13.69 -7.99
C ASP A 53 21.99 14.64 -7.09
N LEU A 54 21.45 14.13 -5.98
CA LEU A 54 20.75 14.94 -4.98
C LEU A 54 21.66 16.02 -4.38
N TRP A 55 22.90 15.67 -4.02
CA TRP A 55 23.84 16.65 -3.48
C TRP A 55 24.22 17.70 -4.51
N ASN A 56 24.51 17.30 -5.75
CA ASN A 56 24.86 18.23 -6.82
C ASN A 56 23.74 19.24 -7.08
N ALA A 57 22.47 18.81 -7.07
CA ALA A 57 21.33 19.72 -7.18
C ALA A 57 21.24 20.72 -6.02
N ILE A 58 21.53 20.27 -4.78
CA ILE A 58 21.58 21.16 -3.61
C ILE A 58 22.75 22.14 -3.72
N ALA A 59 23.93 21.66 -4.13
CA ALA A 59 25.14 22.48 -4.28
C ALA A 59 24.95 23.56 -5.36
N GLU A 60 24.33 23.21 -6.49
CA GLU A 60 23.98 24.14 -7.56
C GLU A 60 23.01 25.22 -7.06
N GLN A 61 21.95 24.85 -6.34
CA GLN A 61 21.00 25.81 -5.77
C GLN A 61 21.65 26.78 -4.77
N GLN A 62 22.71 26.35 -4.09
CA GLN A 62 23.42 27.12 -3.07
C GLN A 62 24.70 27.79 -3.60
N ASN A 63 25.01 27.67 -4.90
CA ASN A 63 26.26 28.14 -5.51
C ASN A 63 27.53 27.63 -4.77
N LEU A 64 27.54 26.35 -4.40
CA LEU A 64 28.64 25.70 -3.70
C LEU A 64 29.46 24.82 -4.65
N GLU A 65 30.78 24.95 -4.59
CA GLU A 65 31.68 23.97 -5.22
C GLU A 65 31.84 22.76 -4.32
N THR A 66 31.84 21.56 -4.89
CA THR A 66 31.95 20.31 -4.12
C THR A 66 33.11 19.45 -4.62
N ARG A 67 33.88 18.91 -3.68
CA ARG A 67 34.85 17.85 -3.93
C ARG A 67 34.45 16.59 -3.17
N PHE A 68 34.21 15.50 -3.89
CA PHE A 68 33.94 14.21 -3.27
C PHE A 68 35.23 13.47 -2.91
N VAL A 69 35.27 12.88 -1.71
CA VAL A 69 36.40 12.08 -1.21
C VAL A 69 35.89 10.71 -0.75
N PRO A 70 36.32 9.61 -1.37
CA PRO A 70 35.86 8.27 -0.98
C PRO A 70 36.51 7.82 0.34
N TYR A 71 35.72 7.17 1.19
CA TYR A 71 36.17 6.57 2.45
C TYR A 71 35.89 5.05 2.47
N PRO A 72 36.76 4.25 3.11
CA PRO A 72 36.64 2.79 3.10
C PRO A 72 35.49 2.27 3.97
N SER A 73 35.08 3.00 5.00
CA SER A 73 34.08 2.55 5.96
C SER A 73 33.25 3.71 6.53
N VAL A 74 32.03 3.40 6.98
CA VAL A 74 31.17 4.39 7.65
C VAL A 74 31.84 4.94 8.92
N PRO A 75 32.45 4.13 9.81
CA PRO A 75 33.15 4.69 10.97
C PRO A 75 34.28 5.66 10.60
N ALA A 76 35.06 5.36 9.56
CA ALA A 76 36.12 6.25 9.09
C ALA A 76 35.56 7.57 8.54
N LEU A 77 34.47 7.50 7.77
CA LEU A 77 33.77 8.66 7.24
C LEU A 77 33.20 9.54 8.37
N LEU A 78 32.55 8.93 9.37
CA LEU A 78 32.01 9.67 10.52
C LEU A 78 33.14 10.27 11.37
N GLN A 79 34.29 9.61 11.49
CA GLN A 79 35.46 10.18 12.14
C GLN A 79 35.98 11.41 11.39
N ALA A 80 36.04 11.35 10.06
CA ALA A 80 36.51 12.45 9.22
C ALA A 80 35.61 13.69 9.32
N VAL A 81 34.29 13.50 9.40
CA VAL A 81 33.36 14.62 9.68
C VAL A 81 33.63 15.20 11.08
N ARG A 82 33.75 14.35 12.10
CA ARG A 82 34.00 14.80 13.48
C ARG A 82 35.31 15.55 13.65
N SER A 83 36.37 15.14 12.93
CA SER A 83 37.67 15.81 12.97
C SER A 83 37.75 17.03 12.05
N GLY A 84 36.68 17.34 11.29
CA GLY A 84 36.68 18.43 10.33
C GLY A 84 37.54 18.19 9.10
N GLN A 85 37.95 16.94 8.83
CA GLN A 85 38.65 16.59 7.58
C GLN A 85 37.74 16.69 6.35
N VAL A 86 36.44 16.48 6.54
CA VAL A 86 35.39 16.71 5.53
C VAL A 86 34.28 17.54 6.16
N ASP A 87 33.65 18.40 5.36
CA ASP A 87 32.58 19.29 5.80
C ASP A 87 31.23 18.53 5.93
N ALA A 88 31.01 17.51 5.09
CA ALA A 88 29.79 16.71 5.09
C ALA A 88 30.06 15.25 4.68
N ALA A 89 29.11 14.36 4.95
CA ALA A 89 29.17 12.96 4.58
C ALA A 89 27.91 12.47 3.87
N ILE A 90 28.10 11.74 2.77
CA ILE A 90 27.02 11.09 2.00
C ILE A 90 27.33 9.59 1.90
N ALA A 91 26.49 8.78 2.54
CA ALA A 91 26.55 7.32 2.46
C ALA A 91 25.20 6.74 2.90
N GLY A 92 25.08 5.41 2.91
CA GLY A 92 24.00 4.69 3.58
C GLY A 92 24.04 4.86 5.10
N LEU A 93 23.75 6.08 5.60
CA LEU A 93 23.81 6.45 7.00
C LEU A 93 22.43 6.34 7.64
N SER A 94 22.19 5.25 8.37
CA SER A 94 21.06 5.18 9.30
C SER A 94 21.23 6.18 10.44
N ILE A 95 20.19 6.98 10.71
CA ILE A 95 20.14 7.85 11.89
C ILE A 95 19.85 6.96 13.10
N THR A 96 20.81 6.84 14.02
CA THR A 96 20.67 6.05 15.24
C THR A 96 20.94 6.92 16.47
N SER A 97 20.39 6.54 17.62
CA SER A 97 20.61 7.23 18.89
C SER A 97 22.09 7.40 19.22
N ASP A 98 22.90 6.37 18.94
CA ASP A 98 24.31 6.37 19.30
C ASP A 98 25.11 7.34 18.44
N ARG A 99 24.72 7.54 17.18
CA ARG A 99 25.37 8.53 16.30
C ARG A 99 24.99 9.95 16.68
N LEU A 100 23.73 10.19 17.04
CA LEU A 100 23.27 11.51 17.49
C LEU A 100 23.97 11.98 18.77
N LYS A 101 24.33 11.04 19.67
CA LYS A 101 25.09 11.33 20.89
C LYS A 101 26.55 11.73 20.63
N THR A 102 27.07 11.59 19.41
CA THR A 102 28.48 11.84 19.08
C THR A 102 28.78 13.22 18.47
N ASN A 103 27.97 14.24 18.79
CA ASN A 103 28.08 15.61 18.27
C ASN A 103 28.07 15.70 16.73
N LEU A 104 27.41 14.76 16.06
CA LEU A 104 27.18 14.78 14.63
C LEU A 104 25.77 15.29 14.34
N GLY A 105 25.66 16.35 13.55
CA GLY A 105 24.39 16.82 13.00
C GLY A 105 23.94 15.93 11.84
N PHE A 106 22.64 15.64 11.78
CA PHE A 106 22.01 14.98 10.63
C PHE A 106 20.98 15.90 10.01
N SER A 107 20.87 15.86 8.68
CA SER A 107 19.72 16.45 7.97
C SER A 107 18.46 15.62 8.21
N TYR A 108 17.33 16.11 7.67
CA TYR A 108 16.14 15.27 7.56
C TYR A 108 16.41 14.07 6.64
N PRO A 109 15.93 12.86 7.01
CA PRO A 109 16.12 11.68 6.20
C PRO A 109 15.40 11.84 4.85
N PHE A 110 16.13 11.70 3.75
CA PHE A 110 15.56 11.71 2.39
C PHE A 110 15.13 10.31 1.91
N TYR A 111 15.55 9.25 2.61
CA TYR A 111 15.20 7.87 2.29
C TYR A 111 14.85 7.11 3.57
N GLN A 112 13.68 6.46 3.58
CA GLN A 112 13.22 5.67 4.72
C GLN A 112 13.28 4.18 4.37
N SER A 113 14.08 3.43 5.13
CA SER A 113 14.16 1.97 5.04
C SER A 113 13.72 1.31 6.34
N GLY A 114 13.41 0.02 6.26
CA GLY A 114 13.03 -0.80 7.41
C GLY A 114 13.42 -2.25 7.20
N LEU A 115 13.34 -3.05 8.27
CA LEU A 115 13.59 -4.49 8.19
C LEU A 115 12.53 -5.14 7.28
N GLN A 116 12.99 -5.81 6.23
CA GLN A 116 12.15 -6.50 5.26
C GLN A 116 12.68 -7.90 5.00
N LEU A 117 11.77 -8.87 4.88
CA LEU A 117 12.11 -10.25 4.52
C LEU A 117 11.79 -10.48 3.04
N MET A 118 12.82 -10.71 2.24
CA MET A 118 12.65 -11.06 0.84
C MET A 118 12.47 -12.58 0.71
N VAL A 119 11.33 -13.01 0.16
CA VAL A 119 11.04 -14.41 -0.11
C VAL A 119 10.88 -14.66 -1.60
N LYS A 120 11.26 -15.85 -2.07
CA LYS A 120 11.05 -16.25 -3.45
C LYS A 120 9.54 -16.27 -3.73
N ARG A 121 9.10 -15.53 -4.74
CA ARG A 121 7.70 -15.59 -5.20
C ARG A 121 7.42 -17.01 -5.69
N GLN A 122 6.58 -17.76 -4.98
CA GLN A 122 6.08 -19.05 -5.46
C GLN A 122 5.09 -18.82 -6.60
N GLN A 123 5.53 -19.11 -7.83
CA GLN A 123 4.66 -19.19 -8.99
C GLN A 123 4.08 -20.61 -9.05
N ALA A 124 2.98 -20.85 -8.37
CA ALA A 124 2.10 -21.96 -8.75
C ALA A 124 1.35 -21.54 -10.02
N GLY A 125 1.32 -22.42 -11.03
CA GLY A 125 0.54 -22.19 -12.25
C GLY A 125 -0.93 -21.93 -11.93
N GLY A 126 -1.63 -21.18 -12.79
CA GLY A 126 -3.02 -20.77 -12.54
C GLY A 126 -3.95 -21.93 -12.16
N LEU A 127 -3.80 -23.07 -12.84
CA LEU A 127 -4.55 -24.29 -12.54
C LEU A 127 -4.17 -24.89 -11.18
N ALA A 128 -2.87 -25.00 -10.88
CA ALA A 128 -2.41 -25.53 -9.59
C ALA A 128 -2.89 -24.67 -8.41
N ARG A 129 -2.96 -23.34 -8.59
CA ARG A 129 -3.56 -22.43 -7.60
C ARG A 129 -5.07 -22.66 -7.46
N ALA A 130 -5.79 -22.80 -8.57
CA ALA A 130 -7.22 -23.06 -8.53
C ALA A 130 -7.54 -24.38 -7.81
N PHE A 131 -6.81 -25.46 -8.12
CA PHE A 131 -6.94 -26.74 -7.42
C PHE A 131 -6.55 -26.64 -5.95
N GLY A 132 -5.50 -25.89 -5.61
CA GLY A 132 -5.12 -25.64 -4.21
C GLY A 132 -6.20 -24.89 -3.42
N ILE A 133 -6.82 -23.87 -4.01
CA ILE A 133 -7.93 -23.13 -3.38
C ILE A 133 -9.13 -24.05 -3.19
N LEU A 134 -9.50 -24.81 -4.21
CA LEU A 134 -10.61 -25.76 -4.14
C LEU A 134 -10.35 -26.83 -3.07
N GLY A 135 -9.13 -27.38 -3.03
CA GLY A 135 -8.69 -28.33 -2.02
C GLY A 135 -8.76 -27.77 -0.61
N ASN A 136 -8.42 -26.50 -0.41
CA ASN A 136 -8.53 -25.85 0.91
C ASN A 136 -9.99 -25.60 1.31
N ILE A 137 -10.88 -25.27 0.38
CA ILE A 137 -12.31 -25.08 0.65
C ILE A 137 -12.97 -26.43 0.96
N LEU A 138 -12.70 -27.46 0.16
CA LEU A 138 -13.26 -28.79 0.34
C LEU A 138 -12.61 -29.55 1.51
N GLY A 139 -11.36 -29.24 1.86
CA GLY A 139 -10.67 -29.85 2.98
C GLY A 139 -11.03 -29.26 4.34
N ASN A 140 -11.56 -28.03 4.37
CA ASN A 140 -11.96 -27.38 5.62
C ASN A 140 -13.43 -27.67 5.93
N TRP A 141 -13.68 -28.34 7.06
CA TRP A 141 -15.03 -28.68 7.53
C TRP A 141 -15.93 -27.45 7.75
N ASP A 142 -15.36 -26.33 8.20
CA ASP A 142 -16.10 -25.09 8.40
C ASP A 142 -16.59 -24.48 7.08
N SER A 143 -15.77 -24.57 6.04
CA SER A 143 -16.12 -24.12 4.70
C SER A 143 -17.12 -25.07 4.05
N LEU A 144 -16.93 -26.38 4.22
CA LEU A 144 -17.84 -27.41 3.72
C LEU A 144 -19.23 -27.28 4.32
N ARG A 145 -19.35 -27.16 5.65
CA ARG A 145 -20.66 -27.01 6.30
C ARG A 145 -21.37 -25.74 5.83
N ALA A 146 -20.66 -24.64 5.65
CA ALA A 146 -21.24 -23.39 5.16
C ALA A 146 -21.76 -23.54 3.72
N LEU A 147 -20.99 -24.20 2.85
CA LEU A 147 -21.40 -24.49 1.49
C LEU A 147 -22.61 -25.42 1.44
N LEU A 148 -22.63 -26.48 2.26
CA LEU A 148 -23.75 -27.41 2.35
C LEU A 148 -25.02 -26.74 2.89
N LEU A 149 -24.91 -25.84 3.86
CA LEU A 149 -26.05 -25.08 4.38
C LEU A 149 -26.63 -24.15 3.31
N VAL A 150 -25.77 -23.46 2.55
CA VAL A 150 -26.23 -22.59 1.45
C VAL A 150 -26.91 -23.42 0.37
N LEU A 151 -26.25 -24.46 -0.15
CA LEU A 151 -26.82 -25.33 -1.18
C LEU A 151 -28.10 -26.04 -0.71
N GLY A 152 -28.11 -26.53 0.53
CA GLY A 152 -29.25 -27.17 1.16
C GLY A 152 -30.43 -26.21 1.37
N SER A 153 -30.17 -24.95 1.72
CA SER A 153 -31.23 -23.94 1.84
C SER A 153 -31.83 -23.57 0.48
N SER A 154 -31.00 -23.40 -0.56
CA SER A 154 -31.47 -23.14 -1.93
C SER A 154 -32.32 -24.29 -2.44
N ALA A 155 -31.85 -25.51 -2.17
CA ALA A 155 -32.55 -26.74 -2.49
C ALA A 155 -33.93 -26.83 -1.84
N LEU A 156 -33.99 -26.54 -0.54
CA LEU A 156 -35.22 -26.53 0.23
C LEU A 156 -36.22 -25.51 -0.33
N VAL A 157 -35.75 -24.28 -0.61
CA VAL A 157 -36.60 -23.22 -1.18
C VAL A 157 -37.11 -23.59 -2.57
N GLY A 158 -36.26 -24.14 -3.43
CA GLY A 158 -36.67 -24.63 -4.75
C GLY A 158 -37.73 -25.73 -4.66
N ALA A 159 -37.56 -26.69 -3.74
CA ALA A 159 -38.55 -27.73 -3.48
C ALA A 159 -39.86 -27.18 -2.93
N MET A 160 -39.82 -26.16 -2.06
CA MET A 160 -41.01 -25.49 -1.53
C MET A 160 -41.79 -24.74 -2.62
N VAL A 161 -41.10 -23.97 -3.46
CA VAL A 161 -41.73 -23.26 -4.59
C VAL A 161 -42.37 -24.26 -5.54
N TRP A 162 -41.66 -25.34 -5.87
CA TRP A 162 -42.21 -26.42 -6.67
C TRP A 162 -43.44 -27.07 -6.00
N ALA A 163 -43.39 -27.39 -4.70
CA ALA A 163 -44.52 -27.96 -3.95
C ALA A 163 -45.79 -27.09 -4.00
N ILE A 164 -45.63 -25.77 -4.01
CA ILE A 164 -46.75 -24.81 -4.00
C ILE A 164 -47.26 -24.55 -5.42
N GLU A 165 -46.36 -24.44 -6.41
CA GLU A 165 -46.72 -24.07 -7.78
C GLU A 165 -47.05 -25.27 -8.68
N HIS A 166 -46.60 -26.49 -8.35
CA HIS A 166 -46.91 -27.71 -9.11
C HIS A 166 -48.42 -28.02 -9.28
N PRO A 167 -49.33 -27.73 -8.32
CA PRO A 167 -50.74 -28.08 -8.46
C PRO A 167 -51.51 -27.07 -9.32
N HIS A 168 -51.02 -25.82 -9.40
CA HIS A 168 -51.77 -24.69 -9.93
C HIS A 168 -51.27 -24.21 -11.31
N ASN A 169 -50.00 -24.48 -11.65
CA ASN A 169 -49.39 -24.01 -12.90
C ASN A 169 -48.97 -25.19 -13.79
N GLU A 170 -49.53 -25.28 -15.00
CA GLU A 170 -49.17 -26.35 -15.96
C GLU A 170 -47.69 -26.35 -16.34
N HIS A 171 -47.02 -25.19 -16.26
CA HIS A 171 -45.58 -25.03 -16.51
C HIS A 171 -44.67 -25.73 -15.49
N PHE A 172 -45.17 -26.02 -14.27
CA PHE A 172 -44.43 -26.68 -13.19
C PHE A 172 -44.78 -28.16 -13.02
N ARG A 173 -45.49 -28.76 -14.00
CA ARG A 173 -45.76 -30.21 -14.08
C ARG A 173 -44.58 -31.13 -14.46
N PRO A 174 -43.41 -30.70 -15.00
CA PRO A 174 -42.37 -31.67 -15.31
C PRO A 174 -41.70 -32.23 -14.04
N SER A 175 -40.92 -33.31 -14.21
CA SER A 175 -40.27 -34.05 -13.12
C SER A 175 -39.40 -33.14 -12.22
N PRO A 176 -39.19 -33.49 -10.93
CA PRO A 176 -38.45 -32.65 -9.98
C PRO A 176 -37.09 -32.15 -10.50
N CYS A 177 -36.32 -32.99 -11.21
CA CYS A 177 -35.04 -32.59 -11.80
C CYS A 177 -35.15 -31.50 -12.87
N GLU A 178 -36.22 -31.50 -13.66
CA GLU A 178 -36.46 -30.52 -14.71
C GLU A 178 -37.01 -29.20 -14.15
N ALA A 179 -37.85 -29.28 -13.11
CA ALA A 179 -38.33 -28.11 -12.37
C ALA A 179 -37.19 -27.36 -11.65
N TRP A 180 -36.24 -28.09 -11.07
CA TRP A 180 -35.05 -27.51 -10.47
C TRP A 180 -34.12 -26.84 -11.49
N GLY A 181 -33.95 -27.44 -12.67
CA GLY A 181 -33.21 -26.83 -13.77
C GLY A 181 -33.83 -25.50 -14.25
N ARG A 182 -35.17 -25.41 -14.25
CA ARG A 182 -35.90 -24.18 -14.60
C ARG A 182 -35.92 -23.14 -13.48
N ALA A 183 -35.93 -23.55 -12.21
CA ALA A 183 -35.88 -22.63 -11.06
C ALA A 183 -34.58 -21.80 -10.99
N PHE A 184 -33.45 -22.36 -11.43
CA PHE A 184 -32.18 -21.63 -11.59
C PHE A 184 -32.07 -20.87 -12.93
N GLY A 185 -33.05 -21.01 -13.81
CA GLY A 185 -33.15 -20.35 -15.12
C GLY A 185 -34.38 -19.44 -15.22
N LEU A 186 -34.37 -18.34 -14.44
CA LEU A 186 -35.26 -17.17 -14.48
C LEU A 186 -36.80 -17.42 -14.34
N PRO A 187 -37.46 -16.88 -13.30
CA PRO A 187 -38.92 -16.94 -13.18
C PRO A 187 -39.61 -15.87 -14.02
N LEU A 188 -40.58 -16.27 -14.85
CA LEU A 188 -41.47 -15.37 -15.61
C LEU A 188 -42.80 -15.08 -14.89
N SER A 189 -43.00 -15.54 -13.64
CA SER A 189 -44.21 -15.27 -12.85
C SER A 189 -43.99 -14.19 -11.77
N PRO A 190 -44.98 -13.31 -11.48
CA PRO A 190 -44.86 -12.27 -10.47
C PRO A 190 -44.59 -12.80 -9.04
N SER A 191 -45.14 -13.97 -8.68
CA SER A 191 -44.92 -14.63 -7.38
C SER A 191 -43.50 -15.21 -7.25
N GLY A 192 -42.98 -15.82 -8.33
CA GLY A 192 -41.63 -16.38 -8.36
C GLY A 192 -40.52 -15.32 -8.28
N LEU A 193 -40.76 -14.14 -8.84
CA LEU A 193 -39.86 -12.98 -8.73
C LEU A 193 -39.74 -12.46 -7.30
N LEU A 194 -40.84 -12.44 -6.54
CA LEU A 194 -40.82 -12.05 -5.13
C LEU A 194 -40.06 -13.07 -4.27
N ALA A 195 -40.27 -14.36 -4.49
CA ALA A 195 -39.58 -15.42 -3.76
C ALA A 195 -38.06 -15.42 -4.02
N THR A 196 -37.65 -15.27 -5.28
CA THR A 196 -36.22 -15.15 -5.63
C THR A 196 -35.60 -13.87 -5.08
N ALA A 197 -36.28 -12.72 -5.17
CA ALA A 197 -35.79 -11.47 -4.59
C ALA A 197 -35.64 -11.53 -3.06
N MET A 198 -36.57 -12.17 -2.35
CA MET A 198 -36.48 -12.40 -0.91
C MET A 198 -35.33 -13.35 -0.56
N TRP A 199 -35.13 -14.41 -1.35
CA TRP A 199 -34.00 -15.32 -1.17
C TRP A 199 -32.65 -14.62 -1.37
N PHE A 200 -32.49 -13.81 -2.43
CA PHE A 200 -31.27 -13.01 -2.64
C PHE A 200 -31.02 -12.03 -1.49
N ARG A 201 -32.07 -11.38 -0.96
CA ARG A 201 -31.94 -10.50 0.21
C ARG A 201 -31.53 -11.27 1.47
N LEU A 202 -32.10 -12.44 1.72
CA LEU A 202 -31.78 -13.26 2.89
C LEU A 202 -30.36 -13.83 2.78
N ALA A 203 -29.99 -14.37 1.62
CA ALA A 203 -28.65 -14.88 1.32
C ALA A 203 -27.60 -13.77 1.42
N PHE A 204 -27.89 -12.57 0.91
CA PHE A 204 -27.02 -11.41 1.05
C PHE A 204 -26.86 -10.97 2.50
N SER A 205 -27.95 -10.94 3.29
CA SER A 205 -27.90 -10.59 4.71
C SER A 205 -27.13 -11.62 5.54
N LEU A 206 -27.29 -12.91 5.24
CA LEU A 206 -26.54 -13.98 5.91
C LEU A 206 -25.05 -13.91 5.55
N ALA A 207 -24.73 -13.69 4.27
CA ALA A 207 -23.36 -13.54 3.79
C ALA A 207 -22.67 -12.28 4.35
N ALA A 208 -23.41 -11.17 4.50
CA ALA A 208 -22.92 -9.94 5.12
C ALA A 208 -22.63 -10.12 6.61
N SER A 209 -23.40 -10.97 7.30
CA SER A 209 -23.18 -11.25 8.73
C SER A 209 -21.92 -12.08 9.03
N LEU A 210 -21.39 -12.80 8.04
CA LEU A 210 -20.24 -13.71 8.20
C LEU A 210 -18.86 -13.05 8.06
N ARG A 211 -18.75 -11.71 8.04
CA ARG A 211 -17.46 -10.96 8.07
C ARG A 211 -16.42 -11.41 7.02
N PHE A 212 -16.84 -11.79 5.82
CA PHE A 212 -15.93 -11.87 4.67
C PHE A 212 -15.67 -10.46 4.13
N GLY A 213 -14.42 -10.10 3.83
CA GLY A 213 -14.05 -8.77 3.34
C GLY A 213 -14.50 -8.53 1.90
N TRP A 214 -15.66 -7.88 1.71
CA TRP A 214 -16.27 -7.62 0.39
C TRP A 214 -15.87 -6.29 -0.26
N GLY A 215 -14.84 -5.59 0.24
CA GLY A 215 -14.41 -4.29 -0.32
C GLY A 215 -14.15 -4.32 -1.83
N SER A 216 -13.63 -5.44 -2.33
CA SER A 216 -13.30 -5.63 -3.76
C SER A 216 -14.52 -5.87 -4.65
N VAL A 217 -15.59 -6.48 -4.11
CA VAL A 217 -16.81 -6.79 -4.86
C VAL A 217 -17.73 -5.58 -4.94
N PHE A 218 -17.72 -4.73 -3.91
CA PHE A 218 -18.45 -3.46 -3.90
C PHE A 218 -17.98 -2.51 -5.01
N LEU A 219 -16.68 -2.52 -5.32
CA LEU A 219 -16.08 -1.76 -6.42
C LEU A 219 -16.53 -2.28 -7.79
N LEU A 220 -16.56 -3.60 -7.99
CA LEU A 220 -17.04 -4.22 -9.23
C LEU A 220 -18.54 -3.96 -9.46
N TRP A 221 -19.35 -4.03 -8.41
CA TRP A 221 -20.79 -3.78 -8.50
C TRP A 221 -21.10 -2.29 -8.78
N ARG A 222 -20.32 -1.36 -8.21
CA ARG A 222 -20.46 0.09 -8.47
C ARG A 222 -20.08 0.48 -9.90
N ILE A 223 -19.12 -0.23 -10.51
CA ILE A 223 -18.72 0.00 -11.91
C ILE A 223 -19.78 -0.53 -12.90
N LEU A 224 -20.49 -1.61 -12.54
CA LEU A 224 -21.50 -2.24 -13.39
C LEU A 224 -22.86 -1.54 -13.40
N LEU A 225 -23.23 -0.83 -12.33
CA LEU A 225 -24.51 -0.11 -12.23
C LEU A 225 -24.46 1.36 -12.69
N LEU A 226 -23.27 1.91 -12.89
CA LEU A 226 -23.08 3.28 -13.38
C LEU A 226 -22.87 3.33 -14.91
N ARG A 227 -23.35 2.32 -15.64
CA ARG A 227 -23.51 2.33 -17.09
C ARG A 227 -24.97 2.08 -17.45
#